data_AF-A0A848ITA0-F1
#
_entry.id   AF-A0A848ITA0-F1
#
_cell.length_a   1.000
_cell.length_b   1.000
_cell.length_c   1.000
_cell.angle_alpha   90.00
_cell.angle_beta   90.00
_cell.angle_gamma   90.00
#
_symmetry.space_group_name_H-M   'P 1'
#
loop_
_entity.id
_entity.type
_entity.pdbx_description
1 polymer ?
#
loop_
_entity_poly.entity_id
_entity_poly.type
_entity_poly.pdbx_seq_one_letter_code
_entity_poly.pdbx_strand_id
1 'polypeptide(L)'
;MSRDLLLLLEPGFTDPAHPGERFVCPHGVAIEGLLANESERVARLDVKRVPFLRPRRDVIAALDEAHQSLPVLVLGDGHAIPDDAQTLGDKRFVTDTKRILALLAERHGFPKVH
;
A
#
# COMPACT_ATOMS: atom_id res chain seq x y z
N MET A 1 1.57 -14.77 -5.90
CA MET A 1 1.87 -13.53 -6.65
C MET A 1 3.37 -13.36 -6.60
N SER A 2 4.05 -13.16 -7.74
CA SER A 2 5.52 -13.14 -7.78
C SER A 2 6.12 -11.87 -7.18
N ARG A 3 5.38 -10.77 -7.14
CA ARG A 3 5.83 -9.45 -6.68
C ARG A 3 4.91 -8.92 -5.59
N ASP A 4 5.48 -8.11 -4.70
CA ASP A 4 4.71 -7.40 -3.71
C ASP A 4 3.80 -6.37 -4.39
N LEU A 5 2.55 -6.30 -3.95
CA LEU A 5 1.55 -5.34 -4.42
C LEU A 5 1.27 -4.31 -3.31
N LEU A 6 1.62 -3.06 -3.58
CA LEU A 6 1.32 -1.93 -2.72
C LEU A 6 0.09 -1.20 -3.25
N LEU A 7 -0.98 -1.16 -2.45
CA LEU A 7 -2.21 -0.44 -2.74
C LEU A 7 -2.26 0.82 -1.87
N LEU A 8 -2.50 1.96 -2.52
CA LEU A 8 -2.57 3.29 -1.90
C LEU A 8 -3.86 4.01 -2.33
N LEU A 9 -4.31 4.97 -1.51
CA LEU A 9 -5.29 5.94 -1.97
C LEU A 9 -4.62 6.93 -2.93
N GLU A 10 -5.29 7.25 -4.03
CA GLU A 10 -4.83 8.28 -4.96
C GLU A 10 -4.69 9.64 -4.25
N PRO A 11 -3.51 10.28 -4.26
CA PRO A 11 -3.32 11.58 -3.61
C PRO A 11 -4.21 12.66 -4.22
N GLY A 12 -4.79 13.49 -3.36
CA GLY A 12 -5.63 14.61 -3.80
C GLY A 12 -7.08 14.24 -4.10
N PHE A 13 -7.57 13.16 -3.50
CA PHE A 13 -8.96 12.72 -3.57
C PHE A 13 -9.91 13.72 -2.91
N THR A 14 -11.19 13.65 -3.28
CA THR A 14 -12.28 14.38 -2.63
C THR A 14 -13.06 13.45 -1.70
N ASP A 15 -13.57 14.01 -0.61
CA ASP A 15 -14.48 13.32 0.31
C ASP A 15 -15.87 13.98 0.22
N PRO A 16 -16.95 13.25 -0.12
CA PRO A 16 -18.31 13.80 -0.11
C PRO A 16 -18.74 14.41 1.22
N ALA A 17 -18.13 14.00 2.35
CA ALA A 17 -18.36 14.60 3.66
C ALA A 17 -17.73 16.00 3.79
N HIS A 18 -16.79 16.35 2.92
CA HIS A 18 -16.08 17.64 2.90
C HIS A 18 -16.06 18.24 1.47
N PRO A 19 -17.20 18.75 0.98
CA PRO A 19 -17.31 19.23 -0.40
C PRO A 19 -16.35 20.38 -0.72
N GLY A 20 -15.64 20.28 -1.85
CA GLY A 20 -14.73 21.31 -2.35
C GLY A 20 -13.29 21.21 -1.81
N GLU A 21 -13.04 20.33 -0.85
CA GLU A 21 -11.71 20.09 -0.31
C GLU A 21 -11.01 18.91 -1.01
N ARG A 22 -9.67 18.93 -1.00
CA ARG A 22 -8.83 17.86 -1.51
C ARG A 22 -7.92 17.34 -0.41
N PHE A 23 -7.79 16.03 -0.33
CA PHE A 23 -7.11 15.35 0.77
C PHE A 23 -5.98 14.46 0.28
N VAL A 24 -5.03 14.23 1.17
CA VAL A 24 -4.07 13.13 1.08
C VAL A 24 -4.29 12.21 2.27
N CYS A 25 -4.08 10.92 2.08
CA CYS A 25 -4.16 9.97 3.18
C CYS A 25 -2.95 10.17 4.10
N PRO A 26 -3.12 10.47 5.40
CA PRO A 26 -1.99 10.67 6.31
C PRO A 26 -1.13 9.40 6.45
N HIS A 27 -1.74 8.23 6.28
CA HIS A 27 -1.05 6.94 6.32
C HIS A 27 -0.36 6.57 5.00
N GLY A 28 -0.73 7.21 3.89
CA GLY A 28 -0.17 6.98 2.56
C GLY A 28 0.86 8.02 2.12
N VAL A 29 0.78 9.25 2.65
CA VAL A 29 1.59 10.38 2.15
C VAL A 29 3.10 10.17 2.33
N ALA A 30 3.52 9.57 3.45
CA ALA A 30 4.93 9.24 3.67
C ALA A 30 5.43 8.16 2.69
N ILE A 31 4.58 7.18 2.37
CA ILE A 31 4.90 6.14 1.38
C ILE A 31 5.01 6.78 -0.01
N GLU A 32 4.03 7.59 -0.42
CA GLU A 32 4.06 8.31 -1.71
C GLU A 32 5.31 9.17 -1.87
N GLY A 33 5.70 9.90 -0.81
CA GLY A 33 6.94 10.68 -0.80
C GLY A 33 8.18 9.81 -1.03
N LEU A 34 8.25 8.65 -0.40
CA LEU A 34 9.35 7.70 -0.60
C LEU A 34 9.35 7.13 -2.03
N LEU A 35 8.19 6.73 -2.56
CA LEU A 35 8.07 6.19 -3.92
C LEU A 35 8.46 7.22 -4.99
N ALA A 36 8.10 8.49 -4.80
CA ALA A 36 8.41 9.56 -5.74
C ALA A 36 9.92 9.80 -5.94
N ASN A 37 10.75 9.44 -4.95
CA ASN A 37 12.20 9.65 -5.00
C ASN A 37 12.99 8.42 -5.48
N GLU A 38 12.34 7.26 -5.68
CA GLU A 38 13.01 5.97 -5.84
C GLU A 38 12.43 5.16 -7.02
N SER A 39 12.30 5.79 -8.19
CA SER A 39 11.62 5.23 -9.38
C SER A 39 12.16 3.86 -9.83
N GLU A 40 13.48 3.65 -9.77
CA GLU A 40 14.10 2.36 -10.09
C GLU A 40 13.68 1.24 -9.13
N ARG A 41 13.42 1.58 -7.87
CA ARG A 41 12.95 0.62 -6.87
C ARG A 41 11.46 0.37 -6.99
N VAL A 42 10.69 1.40 -7.33
CA VAL A 42 9.27 1.27 -7.66
C VAL A 42 9.06 0.28 -8.79
N ALA A 43 9.95 0.24 -9.79
CA ALA A 43 9.91 -0.74 -10.88
C ALA A 43 10.11 -2.21 -10.43
N ARG A 44 10.39 -2.49 -9.14
CA ARG A 44 10.46 -3.84 -8.55
C ARG A 44 9.21 -4.24 -7.75
N LEU A 45 8.25 -3.33 -7.62
CA LEU A 45 6.96 -3.51 -6.98
C LEU A 45 5.84 -3.48 -8.01
N ASP A 46 4.67 -3.98 -7.63
CA ASP A 46 3.42 -3.57 -8.27
C ASP A 46 2.81 -2.48 -7.38
N VAL A 47 2.59 -1.28 -7.91
CA VAL A 47 1.99 -0.17 -7.16
C VAL A 47 0.68 0.24 -7.82
N LYS A 48 -0.41 0.21 -7.05
CA LYS A 48 -1.73 0.64 -7.49
C LYS A 48 -2.26 1.74 -6.59
N ARG A 49 -2.68 2.83 -7.22
CA ARG A 49 -3.40 3.94 -6.58
C ARG A 49 -4.86 3.79 -6.91
N VAL A 50 -5.72 3.80 -5.91
CA VAL A 50 -7.16 3.55 -6.07
C VAL A 50 -7.99 4.72 -5.54
N PRO A 51 -9.22 4.91 -6.03
CA PRO A 51 -10.09 5.98 -5.57
C PRO A 51 -10.44 5.90 -4.08
N PHE A 52 -10.78 7.05 -3.49
CA PHE A 52 -11.22 7.14 -2.11
C PHE A 52 -12.50 6.37 -1.82
N LEU A 53 -13.50 6.49 -2.70
CA LEU A 53 -14.81 5.90 -2.47
C LEU A 53 -14.77 4.37 -2.50
N ARG A 54 -15.53 3.77 -1.59
CA ARG A 54 -15.85 2.34 -1.62
C ARG A 54 -17.02 2.10 -2.59
N PRO A 55 -17.13 0.92 -3.23
CA PRO A 55 -16.22 -0.23 -3.13
C PRO A 55 -14.94 -0.07 -3.95
N ARG A 56 -13.78 -0.37 -3.34
CA ARG A 56 -12.45 -0.30 -3.94
C ARG A 56 -12.12 -1.61 -4.63
N ARG A 57 -12.60 -1.77 -5.86
CA ARG A 57 -12.55 -3.05 -6.61
C ARG A 57 -11.16 -3.70 -6.67
N ASP A 58 -10.10 -2.93 -6.91
CA ASP A 58 -8.74 -3.47 -6.91
C ASP A 58 -8.32 -4.03 -5.55
N VAL A 59 -8.73 -3.39 -4.45
CA VAL A 59 -8.45 -3.87 -3.10
C VAL A 59 -9.26 -5.12 -2.79
N ILE A 60 -10.53 -5.17 -3.22
CA ILE A 60 -11.38 -6.36 -3.06
C ILE A 60 -10.81 -7.55 -3.83
N ALA A 61 -10.36 -7.34 -5.06
CA ALA A 61 -9.70 -8.39 -5.84
C ALA A 61 -8.40 -8.87 -5.17
N ALA A 62 -7.61 -7.93 -4.64
CA ALA A 62 -6.37 -8.24 -3.95
C ALA A 62 -6.58 -8.89 -2.58
N LEU A 63 -7.67 -8.60 -1.87
CA LEU A 63 -8.01 -9.12 -0.53
C LEU A 63 -9.45 -9.67 -0.54
N ASP A 64 -10.39 -8.91 0.00
CA ASP A 64 -11.83 -9.16 -0.02
C ASP A 64 -12.63 -7.86 0.27
N GLU A 65 -13.95 -7.95 0.43
CA GLU A 65 -14.82 -6.82 0.73
C GLU A 65 -14.63 -6.23 2.14
N ALA A 66 -14.21 -7.02 3.12
CA ALA A 66 -14.00 -6.59 4.50
C ALA A 66 -12.67 -5.83 4.68
N HIS A 67 -11.67 -6.10 3.83
CA HIS A 67 -10.30 -5.59 3.97
C HIS A 67 -9.96 -4.47 2.97
N GLN A 68 -10.83 -3.46 2.86
CA GLN A 68 -10.64 -2.35 1.93
C GLN A 68 -9.78 -1.19 2.46
N SER A 69 -9.23 -1.29 3.67
CA SER A 69 -8.41 -0.24 4.30
C SER A 69 -7.08 -0.04 3.56
N LEU A 70 -6.60 1.21 3.52
CA LEU A 70 -5.38 1.61 2.83
C LEU A 70 -4.52 2.49 3.75
N PRO A 71 -3.18 2.44 3.64
CA PRO A 71 -2.40 1.64 2.69
C PRO A 71 -2.41 0.14 3.02
N VAL A 72 -2.13 -0.70 2.01
CA VAL A 72 -1.86 -2.12 2.25
C VAL A 72 -0.77 -2.64 1.32
N LEU A 73 0.16 -3.42 1.88
CA LEU A 73 1.17 -4.16 1.15
C LEU A 73 0.81 -5.64 1.17
N VAL A 74 0.41 -6.19 0.03
CA VAL A 74 0.21 -7.63 -0.17
C VAL A 74 1.55 -8.23 -0.58
N LEU A 75 1.99 -9.23 0.16
CA LEU A 75 3.32 -9.81 0.04
C LEU A 75 3.32 -10.91 -1.03
N GLY A 76 4.22 -10.77 -2.00
CA GLY A 76 4.55 -11.81 -2.95
C GLY A 76 5.51 -12.84 -2.37
N ASP A 77 5.70 -13.92 -3.12
CA ASP A 77 6.54 -15.07 -2.76
C ASP A 77 8.05 -14.86 -3.02
N GLY A 78 8.44 -13.73 -3.62
CA GLY A 78 9.83 -13.42 -3.95
C GLY A 78 10.77 -13.17 -2.76
N HIS A 79 10.23 -12.97 -1.55
CA HIS A 79 11.03 -12.84 -0.32
C HIS A 79 10.28 -13.45 0.87
N ALA A 80 11.03 -13.82 1.92
CA ALA A 80 10.49 -14.38 3.15
C ALA A 80 9.35 -13.52 3.73
N ILE A 81 8.22 -14.16 4.04
CA ILE A 81 7.08 -13.52 4.69
C ILE A 81 7.47 -13.21 6.14
N PRO A 82 7.27 -11.97 6.63
CA PRO A 82 7.59 -11.63 8.00
C PRO A 82 6.53 -12.20 8.96
N ASP A 83 6.95 -12.50 10.19
CA ASP A 83 6.10 -13.16 11.20
C ASP A 83 4.88 -12.31 11.62
N ASP A 84 4.96 -10.99 11.46
CA ASP A 84 3.92 -10.03 11.80
C ASP A 84 2.91 -9.77 10.66
N ALA A 85 3.00 -10.51 9.55
CA ALA A 85 2.05 -10.40 8.45
C ALA A 85 0.65 -10.92 8.84
N GLN A 86 -0.38 -10.15 8.48
CA GLN A 86 -1.77 -10.60 8.54
C GLN A 86 -2.01 -11.67 7.46
N THR A 87 -2.96 -12.56 7.74
CA THR A 87 -3.30 -13.69 6.87
C THR A 87 -4.77 -13.64 6.46
N LEU A 88 -5.03 -13.78 5.16
CA LEU A 88 -6.37 -13.93 4.59
C LEU A 88 -6.33 -15.06 3.55
N GLY A 89 -6.76 -16.26 3.95
CA GLY A 89 -6.58 -17.46 3.13
C GLY A 89 -5.10 -17.73 2.83
N ASP A 90 -4.76 -17.74 1.54
CA ASP A 90 -3.39 -17.88 1.04
C ASP A 90 -2.60 -16.55 1.02
N LYS A 91 -3.29 -15.41 1.17
CA LYS A 91 -2.68 -14.08 1.08
C LYS A 91 -2.00 -13.71 2.39
N ARG A 92 -0.89 -12.98 2.28
CA ARG A 92 -0.15 -12.37 3.39
C ARG A 92 -0.04 -10.87 3.14
N PHE A 93 -0.36 -10.05 4.13
CA PHE A 93 -0.39 -8.60 3.93
C PHE A 93 -0.10 -7.82 5.21
N VAL A 94 0.26 -6.55 5.04
CA VAL A 94 0.53 -5.60 6.13
C VAL A 94 -0.19 -4.29 5.85
N THR A 95 -0.87 -3.75 6.86
CA THR A 95 -1.62 -2.48 6.77
C THR A 95 -1.02 -1.36 7.61
N ASP A 96 -0.09 -1.65 8.52
CA ASP A 96 0.57 -0.63 9.32
C ASP A 96 1.59 0.16 8.48
N THR A 97 1.43 1.48 8.41
CA THR A 97 2.28 2.35 7.58
C THR A 97 3.76 2.23 7.93
N LYS A 98 4.12 2.22 9.22
CA LYS A 98 5.53 2.18 9.64
C LYS A 98 6.14 0.85 9.23
N ARG A 99 5.39 -0.25 9.37
CA ARG A 99 5.83 -1.56 8.96
C ARG A 99 5.94 -1.67 7.44
N ILE A 100 5.00 -1.11 6.67
CA ILE A 100 5.11 -1.05 5.20
C ILE A 100 6.40 -0.32 4.80
N LEU A 101 6.71 0.84 5.39
CA LEU A 101 7.94 1.58 5.10
C LEU A 101 9.20 0.76 5.44
N ALA A 102 9.20 0.05 6.57
CA ALA A 102 10.30 -0.85 6.93
C ALA A 102 10.47 -1.99 5.91
N LEU A 103 9.36 -2.60 5.46
CA LEU A 103 9.38 -3.68 4.47
C LEU A 103 9.83 -3.21 3.09
N LEU A 104 9.50 -1.98 2.68
CA LEU A 104 10.05 -1.38 1.47
C LEU A 104 11.57 -1.26 1.55
N ALA A 105 12.12 -0.89 2.71
CA ALA A 105 13.56 -0.88 2.92
C ALA A 105 14.16 -2.30 2.95
N GLU A 106 13.56 -3.23 3.69
CA GLU A 106 14.08 -4.60 3.88
C GLU A 106 14.02 -5.45 2.60
N ARG A 107 12.89 -5.42 1.88
CA ARG A 107 12.62 -6.29 0.73
C ARG A 107 12.99 -5.65 -0.60
N HIS A 108 12.98 -4.31 -0.68
CA HIS A 108 13.18 -3.59 -1.94
C HIS A 108 14.32 -2.57 -1.88
N GLY A 109 15.02 -2.47 -0.74
CA GLY A 109 16.19 -1.63 -0.55
C GLY A 109 15.91 -0.13 -0.54
N PHE A 110 14.66 0.31 -0.37
CA PHE A 110 14.36 1.73 -0.23
C PHE A 110 15.11 2.35 0.97
N PRO A 111 15.40 3.66 0.95
CA PRO A 111 15.87 4.37 2.12
C PRO A 111 14.93 4.22 3.31
N LYS A 112 15.50 4.16 4.52
CA LYS A 112 14.72 4.16 5.77
C LYS A 112 14.26 5.58 6.09
N VAL A 113 13.03 5.70 6.60
CA VAL A 113 12.54 6.93 7.21
C VAL A 113 13.12 7.07 8.63
N HIS A 114 13.46 8.30 9.04
CA HIS A 114 13.98 8.62 10.38
C HIS A 114 12.85 9.09 11.30
#